data_AF-A0A7S2MRI1-F1
#
_entry.id   AF-A0A7S2MRI1-F1
#
_cell.length_a   1.000
_cell.length_b   1.000
_cell.length_c   1.000
_cell.angle_alpha   90.00
_cell.angle_beta   90.00
_cell.angle_gamma   90.00
#
_symmetry.space_group_name_H-M   'P 1'
#
loop_
_entity.id
_entity.type
_entity.pdbx_description
1 polymer ?
#
loop_
_entity_poly.entity_id
_entity_poly.type
_entity_poly.pdbx_seq_one_letter_code
_entity_poly.pdbx_strand_id
1 'polypeptide(L)'
;WEAKKENYKVLQSLIQSCKEQWDDKCVSLDLEGRWSRQNHLGLNVMEGLLARGMEEEKAKSETTKPYIQTWKRDENDKSTWIVSTFSVDGTTIRRKLTYAVGTWEEKYEGQSTLFGPSSSGGTVLTRRTFYVPEPDADMPRVAHVTVSQTPKGVEESRRYLKDDGRQMILRRSFWSEGSGE
;
A
#
# COMPACT_ATOMS: atom_id res chain seq x y z
N TRP A 1 27.78 15.16 15.10
CA TRP A 1 27.73 13.83 14.45
C TRP A 1 28.87 12.95 14.93
N GLU A 2 30.14 13.35 14.73
CA GLU A 2 31.32 12.54 15.11
C GLU A 2 31.31 12.04 16.57
N ALA A 3 30.97 12.89 17.55
CA ALA A 3 30.91 12.50 18.97
C ALA A 3 29.81 11.45 19.31
N LYS A 4 28.81 11.24 18.44
CA LYS A 4 27.74 10.25 18.65
C LYS A 4 27.94 8.98 17.81
N LYS A 5 28.84 9.01 16.84
CA LYS A 5 29.04 7.98 15.83
C LYS A 5 29.30 6.60 16.44
N GLU A 6 30.16 6.54 17.46
CA GLU A 6 30.52 5.27 18.09
C GLU A 6 29.35 4.66 18.87
N ASN A 7 28.59 5.49 19.60
CA ASN A 7 27.37 5.04 20.28
C ASN A 7 26.33 4.51 19.29
N TYR A 8 26.20 5.11 18.10
CA TYR A 8 25.31 4.61 17.05
C TYR A 8 25.77 3.26 16.48
N LYS A 9 27.08 3.04 16.29
CA LYS A 9 27.60 1.73 15.84
C LYS A 9 27.34 0.64 16.87
N VAL A 10 27.56 0.93 18.16
CA VAL A 10 27.26 -0.01 19.24
C VAL A 10 25.77 -0.35 19.22
N LEU A 11 24.89 0.66 19.14
CA LEU A 11 23.45 0.41 19.05
C LEU A 11 23.08 -0.42 17.81
N GLN A 12 23.63 -0.10 16.63
CA GLN A 12 23.41 -0.88 15.41
C GLN A 12 23.81 -2.34 15.57
N SER A 13 24.99 -2.59 16.16
CA SER A 13 25.46 -3.95 16.44
C SER A 13 24.54 -4.69 17.42
N LEU A 14 24.03 -4.01 18.44
CA LEU A 14 23.14 -4.61 19.44
C LEU A 14 21.77 -4.98 18.85
N ILE A 15 21.26 -4.20 17.89
CA ILE A 15 19.94 -4.45 17.27
C ILE A 15 20.01 -5.29 15.99
N GLN A 16 21.21 -5.64 15.52
CA GLN A 16 21.40 -6.29 14.22
C GLN A 16 20.60 -7.60 14.10
N SER A 17 20.64 -8.46 15.13
CA SER A 17 19.86 -9.71 15.13
C SER A 17 18.36 -9.46 15.11
N CYS A 18 17.86 -8.46 15.85
CA CYS A 18 16.45 -8.09 15.82
C CYS A 18 16.02 -7.58 14.44
N LYS A 19 16.90 -6.84 13.77
CA LYS A 19 16.68 -6.37 12.40
C LYS A 19 16.62 -7.53 11.42
N GLU A 20 17.57 -8.46 11.47
CA GLU A 20 17.58 -9.65 10.60
C GLU A 20 16.31 -10.49 10.78
N GLN A 21 15.91 -10.75 12.04
CA GLN A 21 14.66 -11.45 12.33
C GLN A 21 13.42 -10.71 11.83
N TRP A 22 13.45 -9.38 11.84
CA TRP A 22 12.37 -8.57 11.29
C TRP A 22 12.33 -8.63 9.76
N ASP A 23 13.48 -8.51 9.11
CA ASP A 23 13.61 -8.60 7.66
C ASP A 23 13.17 -9.99 7.16
N ASP A 24 13.53 -11.07 7.86
CA ASP A 24 13.07 -12.43 7.58
C ASP A 24 11.53 -12.55 7.66
N LYS A 25 10.92 -11.96 8.70
CA LYS A 25 9.46 -11.90 8.83
C LYS A 25 8.82 -11.15 7.67
N CYS A 26 9.39 -10.01 7.27
CA CYS A 26 8.89 -9.20 6.16
C CYS A 26 8.95 -9.97 4.83
N VAL A 27 10.04 -10.70 4.60
CA VAL A 27 10.21 -11.54 3.41
C VAL A 27 9.28 -12.75 3.44
N SER A 28 9.01 -13.33 4.62
CA SER A 28 8.12 -14.48 4.78
C SER A 28 6.63 -14.18 4.59
N LEU A 29 6.21 -12.91 4.66
CA LEU A 29 4.84 -12.54 4.29
C LEU A 29 4.64 -12.84 2.80
N ASP A 30 3.68 -13.70 2.47
CA ASP A 30 3.44 -14.12 1.09
C ASP A 30 2.08 -13.66 0.54
N LEU A 31 2.08 -12.49 -0.10
CA LEU A 31 0.90 -11.92 -0.75
C LEU A 31 0.66 -12.48 -2.15
N GLU A 32 1.53 -13.39 -2.63
CA GLU A 32 1.46 -13.90 -3.99
C GLU A 32 0.13 -14.60 -4.27
N GLY A 33 -0.44 -14.30 -5.44
CA GLY A 33 -1.69 -14.91 -5.85
C GLY A 33 -2.63 -13.95 -6.56
N ARG A 34 -3.86 -14.42 -6.74
CA ARG A 34 -4.91 -13.69 -7.44
C ARG A 34 -6.05 -13.40 -6.49
N TRP A 35 -6.30 -12.12 -6.28
CA TRP A 35 -7.21 -11.58 -5.27
C TRP A 35 -8.37 -10.87 -5.93
N SER A 36 -9.59 -11.22 -5.54
CA SER A 36 -10.81 -10.51 -5.93
C SER A 36 -11.36 -9.72 -4.75
N ARG A 37 -11.81 -8.49 -5.02
CA ARG A 37 -12.42 -7.66 -3.98
C ARG A 37 -13.80 -8.19 -3.58
N GLN A 38 -14.00 -8.44 -2.29
CA GLN A 38 -15.33 -8.67 -1.72
C GLN A 38 -15.91 -7.32 -1.25
N ASN A 39 -16.73 -6.70 -2.10
CA ASN A 39 -17.24 -5.34 -1.89
C ASN A 39 -18.07 -5.19 -0.59
N HIS A 40 -18.88 -6.19 -0.22
CA HIS A 40 -19.73 -6.19 0.96
C HIS A 40 -18.96 -6.24 2.30
N LEU A 41 -17.68 -6.61 2.28
CA LEU A 41 -16.80 -6.55 3.46
C LEU A 41 -16.06 -5.22 3.58
N GLY A 42 -16.20 -4.33 2.60
CA GLY A 42 -15.56 -3.02 2.63
C GLY A 42 -16.20 -2.10 3.66
N LEU A 43 -15.41 -1.66 4.63
CA LEU A 43 -15.84 -0.65 5.61
C LEU A 43 -15.37 0.74 5.18
N ASN A 44 -16.25 1.73 5.33
CA ASN A 44 -15.98 3.16 5.12
C ASN A 44 -15.35 3.50 3.74
N VAL A 45 -15.64 2.70 2.72
CA VAL A 45 -15.02 2.88 1.39
C VAL A 45 -15.49 4.17 0.75
N MET A 46 -16.79 4.48 0.87
CA MET A 46 -17.39 5.68 0.26
C MET A 46 -16.84 6.94 0.90
N GLU A 47 -16.86 7.00 2.23
CA GLU A 47 -16.33 8.07 3.07
C GLU A 47 -14.86 8.32 2.76
N GLY A 48 -14.07 7.26 2.61
CA GLY A 48 -12.68 7.39 2.21
C GLY A 48 -12.52 7.96 0.79
N LEU A 49 -13.37 7.59 -0.17
CA LEU A 49 -13.30 8.15 -1.53
C LEU A 49 -13.72 9.62 -1.55
N LEU A 50 -14.75 9.98 -0.80
CA LEU A 50 -15.20 11.36 -0.60
C LEU A 50 -14.12 12.22 0.07
N ALA A 51 -13.41 11.69 1.08
CA ALA A 51 -12.32 12.42 1.73
C ALA A 51 -11.13 12.71 0.79
N ARG A 52 -10.91 11.84 -0.21
CA ARG A 52 -9.97 12.09 -1.32
C ARG A 52 -10.54 13.08 -2.36
N GLY A 53 -11.76 13.57 -2.13
CA GLY A 53 -12.55 14.48 -2.95
C GLY A 53 -12.99 13.89 -4.29
N MET A 54 -13.39 12.62 -4.27
CA MET A 54 -14.22 12.04 -5.32
C MET A 54 -15.66 12.55 -5.16
N GLU A 55 -16.32 12.85 -6.27
CA GLU A 55 -17.76 13.19 -6.25
C GLU A 55 -18.61 12.02 -5.76
N GLU A 56 -19.71 12.33 -5.08
CA GLU A 56 -20.54 11.35 -4.38
C GLU A 56 -21.06 10.22 -5.29
N GLU A 57 -21.65 10.56 -6.44
CA GLU A 57 -22.19 9.57 -7.38
C GLU A 57 -21.08 8.64 -7.92
N LYS A 58 -19.89 9.20 -8.16
CA LYS A 58 -18.73 8.44 -8.60
C LYS A 58 -18.19 7.55 -7.47
N ALA A 59 -18.12 8.06 -6.24
CA ALA A 59 -17.70 7.30 -5.07
C ALA A 59 -18.63 6.11 -4.83
N LYS A 60 -19.94 6.34 -4.89
CA LYS A 60 -20.97 5.29 -4.80
C LYS A 60 -20.76 4.21 -5.86
N SER A 61 -20.55 4.59 -7.12
CA SER A 61 -20.24 3.63 -8.20
C SER A 61 -18.94 2.84 -7.93
N GLU A 62 -17.86 3.48 -7.51
CA GLU A 62 -16.57 2.84 -7.24
C GLU A 62 -16.60 1.90 -6.02
N THR A 63 -17.49 2.15 -5.05
CA THR A 63 -17.60 1.29 -3.86
C THR A 63 -18.03 -0.14 -4.20
N THR A 64 -18.84 -0.32 -5.25
CA THR A 64 -19.39 -1.63 -5.61
C THR A 64 -18.62 -2.32 -6.72
N LYS A 65 -17.75 -1.61 -7.44
CA LYS A 65 -17.00 -2.16 -8.57
C LYS A 65 -16.11 -3.34 -8.15
N PRO A 66 -16.20 -4.48 -8.86
CA PRO A 66 -15.23 -5.53 -8.71
C PRO A 66 -13.88 -5.02 -9.23
N TYR A 67 -12.81 -5.37 -8.53
CA TYR A 67 -11.48 -5.30 -9.10
C TYR A 67 -10.74 -6.59 -8.74
N ILE A 68 -9.95 -7.06 -9.68
CA ILE A 68 -9.12 -8.25 -9.52
C ILE A 68 -7.66 -7.80 -9.60
N GLN A 69 -6.85 -8.34 -8.71
CA GLN A 69 -5.41 -8.10 -8.69
C GLN A 69 -4.66 -9.41 -8.71
N THR A 70 -3.55 -9.44 -9.43
CA THR A 70 -2.53 -10.47 -9.27
C THR A 70 -1.32 -9.82 -8.64
N TRP A 71 -0.88 -10.41 -7.54
CA TRP A 71 0.31 -10.04 -6.80
C TRP A 71 1.37 -11.08 -7.10
N LYS A 72 2.56 -10.62 -7.44
CA LYS A 72 3.75 -11.45 -7.64
C LYS A 72 4.91 -10.82 -6.93
N ARG A 73 5.78 -11.64 -6.36
CA ARG A 73 7.04 -11.15 -5.81
C ARG A 73 7.97 -10.74 -6.96
N ASP A 74 8.78 -9.71 -6.72
CA ASP A 74 9.89 -9.40 -7.63
C ASP A 74 10.96 -10.50 -7.53
N GLU A 75 11.53 -10.88 -8.68
CA GLU A 75 12.51 -11.98 -8.76
C GLU A 75 13.87 -11.59 -8.15
N ASN A 76 14.21 -10.30 -8.15
CA ASN A 76 15.49 -9.79 -7.68
C ASN A 76 15.41 -9.24 -6.26
N ASP A 77 14.23 -8.77 -5.82
CA ASP A 77 14.00 -8.25 -4.47
C ASP A 77 12.75 -8.87 -3.85
N LYS A 78 12.97 -9.81 -2.92
CA LYS A 78 11.88 -10.51 -2.24
C LYS A 78 11.01 -9.61 -1.35
N SER A 79 11.45 -8.39 -1.04
CA SER A 79 10.65 -7.42 -0.29
C SER A 79 9.77 -6.54 -1.19
N THR A 80 9.94 -6.65 -2.52
CA THR A 80 9.21 -5.87 -3.51
C THR A 80 8.07 -6.70 -4.12
N TRP A 81 6.93 -6.05 -4.31
CA TRP A 81 5.73 -6.65 -4.91
C TRP A 81 5.37 -5.99 -6.23
N ILE A 82 5.10 -6.82 -7.24
CA ILE A 82 4.57 -6.39 -8.53
C ILE A 82 3.08 -6.75 -8.58
N VAL A 83 2.24 -5.73 -8.79
CA VAL A 83 0.78 -5.86 -8.72
C VAL A 83 0.15 -5.45 -10.04
N SER A 84 -0.50 -6.40 -10.68
CA SER A 84 -1.31 -6.17 -11.88
C SER A 84 -2.78 -6.08 -11.48
N THR A 85 -3.42 -4.95 -11.76
CA THR A 85 -4.86 -4.75 -11.59
C THR A 85 -5.56 -4.91 -12.93
N PHE A 86 -6.60 -5.73 -12.96
CA PHE A 86 -7.35 -6.08 -14.16
C PHE A 86 -8.61 -5.22 -14.31
N SER A 87 -9.10 -5.13 -15.55
CA SER A 87 -10.43 -4.61 -15.88
C SER A 87 -11.53 -5.54 -15.35
N VAL A 88 -12.79 -5.13 -15.52
CA VAL A 88 -13.97 -5.90 -15.06
C VAL A 88 -14.06 -7.27 -15.74
N ASP A 89 -13.49 -7.43 -16.95
CA ASP A 89 -13.36 -8.71 -17.65
C ASP A 89 -12.43 -9.71 -16.94
N GLY A 90 -11.62 -9.25 -15.98
CA GLY A 90 -10.65 -10.03 -15.25
C GLY A 90 -9.41 -10.43 -16.05
N THR A 91 -9.29 -10.10 -17.33
CA THR A 91 -8.20 -10.56 -18.20
C THR A 91 -7.34 -9.42 -18.72
N THR A 92 -7.94 -8.26 -18.99
CA THR A 92 -7.20 -7.10 -19.49
C THR A 92 -6.50 -6.39 -18.34
N ILE A 93 -5.17 -6.27 -18.40
CA ILE A 93 -4.40 -5.51 -17.40
C ILE A 93 -4.69 -4.02 -17.61
N ARG A 94 -5.29 -3.39 -16.61
CA ARG A 94 -5.56 -1.95 -16.60
C ARG A 94 -4.39 -1.15 -16.02
N ARG A 95 -3.68 -1.71 -15.03
CA ARG A 95 -2.60 -1.03 -14.32
C ARG A 95 -1.62 -2.04 -13.76
N LYS A 96 -0.32 -1.72 -13.81
CA LYS A 96 0.74 -2.48 -13.17
C LYS A 96 1.52 -1.53 -12.26
N LEU A 97 1.78 -1.94 -11.01
CA LEU A 97 2.55 -1.18 -10.03
C LEU A 97 3.64 -2.04 -9.42
N THR A 98 4.79 -1.44 -9.17
CA THR A 98 5.87 -2.04 -8.38
C THR A 98 5.94 -1.33 -7.04
N TYR A 99 5.67 -2.05 -5.96
CA TYR A 99 5.77 -1.55 -4.59
C TYR A 99 7.16 -1.86 -4.04
N ALA A 100 8.16 -1.09 -4.46
CA ALA A 100 9.51 -1.20 -3.93
C ALA A 100 9.58 -0.70 -2.48
N VAL A 101 10.31 -1.38 -1.60
CA VAL A 101 10.54 -0.91 -0.23
C VAL A 101 11.32 0.40 -0.25
N GLY A 102 10.93 1.33 0.63
CA GLY A 102 11.47 2.68 0.66
C GLY A 102 10.61 3.67 -0.12
N THR A 103 11.19 4.81 -0.46
CA THR A 103 10.50 5.90 -1.18
C THR A 103 10.63 5.69 -2.69
N TRP A 104 9.54 5.84 -3.41
CA TRP A 104 9.48 5.70 -4.86
C TRP A 104 8.40 6.61 -5.45
N GLU A 105 8.51 6.87 -6.76
CA GLU A 105 7.58 7.73 -7.49
C GLU A 105 6.65 6.92 -8.36
N GLU A 106 5.37 7.23 -8.29
CA GLU A 106 4.38 6.75 -9.26
C GLU A 106 4.03 7.87 -10.24
N LYS A 107 4.20 7.60 -11.54
CA LYS A 107 3.73 8.50 -12.60
C LYS A 107 2.31 8.11 -13.02
N TYR A 108 1.39 9.04 -12.88
CA TYR A 108 0.00 8.89 -13.34
C TYR A 108 -0.17 9.52 -14.72
N GLU A 109 -0.35 8.69 -15.74
CA GLU A 109 -0.70 9.12 -17.09
C GLU A 109 -2.24 9.12 -17.21
N GLY A 110 -2.88 10.27 -16.95
CA GLY A 110 -4.34 10.45 -17.09
C GLY A 110 -5.00 11.27 -15.98
N GLN A 111 -6.34 11.32 -15.98
CA GLN A 111 -7.09 11.93 -14.88
C GLN A 111 -6.99 11.06 -13.64
N SER A 112 -6.24 11.52 -12.64
CA SER A 112 -6.20 10.82 -11.38
C SER A 112 -7.52 11.00 -10.64
N THR A 113 -8.10 9.89 -10.18
CA THR A 113 -9.22 9.90 -9.25
C THR A 113 -8.86 10.52 -7.88
N LEU A 114 -7.57 10.67 -7.57
CA LEU A 114 -7.05 11.25 -6.33
C LEU A 114 -6.60 12.72 -6.50
N PHE A 115 -6.14 13.10 -7.70
CA PHE A 115 -5.53 14.43 -7.97
C PHE A 115 -6.39 15.31 -8.88
N GLY A 116 -7.55 14.83 -9.33
CA GLY A 116 -8.37 15.54 -10.30
C GLY A 116 -7.76 15.50 -11.72
N PRO A 117 -8.34 16.24 -12.68
CA PRO A 117 -7.77 16.38 -14.01
C PRO A 117 -6.43 17.09 -13.92
N SER A 118 -5.34 16.41 -14.33
CA SER A 118 -4.06 17.08 -14.54
C SER A 118 -4.19 18.03 -15.73
N SER A 119 -3.98 19.32 -15.49
CA SER A 119 -3.69 20.31 -16.51
C SER A 119 -2.29 20.05 -17.06
N SER A 120 -2.22 19.22 -18.12
CA SER A 120 -1.05 19.05 -18.98
C SER A 120 0.25 18.64 -18.28
N GLY A 121 0.35 17.36 -17.92
CA GLY A 121 1.59 16.73 -17.44
C GLY A 121 1.28 15.75 -16.32
N GLY A 122 1.48 14.45 -16.55
CA GLY A 122 1.08 13.41 -15.60
C GLY A 122 1.46 13.73 -14.14
N THR A 123 0.60 13.37 -13.19
CA THR A 123 0.87 13.65 -11.78
C THR A 123 1.89 12.64 -11.24
N VAL A 124 2.97 13.13 -10.63
CA VAL A 124 3.94 12.29 -9.93
C VAL A 124 3.57 12.21 -8.46
N LEU A 125 3.49 11.00 -7.92
CA LEU A 125 3.16 10.74 -6.52
C LEU A 125 4.34 10.14 -5.80
N THR A 126 4.74 10.80 -4.72
CA THR A 126 5.70 10.23 -3.79
C THR A 126 4.98 9.22 -2.91
N ARG A 127 5.45 7.97 -2.99
CA ARG A 127 4.98 6.86 -2.16
C ARG A 127 6.13 6.33 -1.33
N ARG A 128 5.79 5.76 -0.18
CA ARG A 128 6.75 5.02 0.65
C ARG A 128 6.15 3.68 1.03
N THR A 129 6.84 2.60 0.68
CA THR A 129 6.46 1.25 1.08
C THR A 129 7.37 0.77 2.20
N PHE A 130 6.79 0.11 3.20
CA PHE A 130 7.51 -0.50 4.31
C PHE A 130 6.63 -1.55 4.96
N TYR A 131 7.19 -2.27 5.93
CA TYR A 131 6.49 -3.30 6.68
C TYR A 131 6.31 -2.85 8.13
N VAL A 132 5.18 -3.22 8.73
CA VAL A 132 4.90 -2.97 10.15
C VAL A 132 4.32 -4.21 10.82
N PRO A 133 4.48 -4.36 12.14
CA PRO A 133 3.76 -5.37 12.89
C PRO A 133 2.24 -5.15 12.77
N GLU A 134 1.50 -6.23 12.52
CA GLU A 134 0.04 -6.21 12.47
C GLU A 134 -0.51 -7.32 13.38
N PRO A 135 -0.94 -6.98 14.61
CA PRO A 135 -1.42 -7.96 15.58
C PRO A 135 -2.60 -8.79 15.09
N ASP A 136 -3.43 -8.21 14.21
CA ASP A 136 -4.61 -8.87 13.64
C ASP A 136 -4.25 -9.87 12.51
N ALA A 137 -3.03 -9.86 12.00
CA ALA A 137 -2.63 -10.72 10.90
C ALA A 137 -2.28 -12.14 11.36
N ASP A 138 -2.37 -13.10 10.44
CA ASP A 138 -1.77 -14.42 10.63
C ASP A 138 -0.25 -14.29 10.79
N MET A 139 0.42 -15.35 11.26
CA MET A 139 1.88 -15.41 11.26
C MET A 139 2.41 -15.12 9.84
N PRO A 140 3.42 -14.24 9.67
CA PRO A 140 4.37 -13.72 10.67
C PRO A 140 3.92 -12.47 11.47
N ARG A 141 2.63 -12.09 11.41
CA ARG A 141 2.04 -10.87 12.01
C ARG A 141 2.63 -9.58 11.44
N VAL A 142 2.74 -9.54 10.12
CA VAL A 142 3.31 -8.42 9.37
C VAL A 142 2.28 -7.89 8.38
N ALA A 143 2.24 -6.57 8.23
CA ALA A 143 1.55 -5.92 7.13
C ALA A 143 2.51 -5.21 6.18
N HIS A 144 2.23 -5.32 4.88
CA HIS A 144 2.83 -4.51 3.83
C HIS A 144 2.08 -3.18 3.71
N VAL A 145 2.76 -2.08 3.99
CA VAL A 145 2.19 -0.74 4.07
C VAL A 145 2.70 0.09 2.90
N THR A 146 1.79 0.84 2.28
CA THR A 146 2.15 1.90 1.33
C THR A 146 1.50 3.19 1.78
N VAL A 147 2.33 4.19 2.07
CA VAL A 147 1.89 5.56 2.34
C VAL A 147 2.04 6.37 1.06
N SER A 148 1.05 7.19 0.73
CA SER A 148 1.03 8.05 -0.45
C SER A 148 0.77 9.49 -0.01
N GLN A 149 1.63 10.40 -0.41
CA GLN A 149 1.40 11.83 -0.21
C GLN A 149 0.52 12.37 -1.32
N THR A 150 -0.49 13.14 -0.95
CA THR A 150 -1.43 13.78 -1.89
C THR A 150 -1.58 15.25 -1.55
N PRO A 151 -1.96 16.11 -2.50
CA PRO A 151 -2.30 17.51 -2.24
C PRO A 151 -3.47 17.69 -1.25
N LYS A 152 -4.25 16.65 -0.96
CA LYS A 152 -5.37 16.71 0.00
C LYS A 152 -5.04 16.11 1.36
N GLY A 153 -3.87 15.51 1.51
CA GLY A 153 -3.49 14.78 2.72
C GLY A 153 -2.68 13.51 2.46
N VAL A 154 -2.62 12.64 3.46
CA VAL A 154 -1.83 11.41 3.44
C VAL A 154 -2.76 10.20 3.41
N GLU A 155 -2.47 9.25 2.51
CA GLU A 155 -3.16 7.96 2.46
C GLU A 155 -2.24 6.83 2.90
N GLU A 156 -2.69 6.00 3.84
CA GLU A 156 -2.08 4.70 4.15
C GLU A 156 -2.92 3.57 3.56
N SER A 157 -2.27 2.65 2.86
CA SER A 157 -2.82 1.36 2.46
C SER A 157 -2.01 0.24 3.12
N ARG A 158 -2.62 -0.45 4.08
CA ARG A 158 -2.04 -1.54 4.85
C ARG A 158 -2.62 -2.88 4.42
N ARG A 159 -1.77 -3.83 4.05
CA ARG A 159 -2.16 -5.16 3.54
C ARG A 159 -1.60 -6.27 4.40
N TYR A 160 -2.44 -7.20 4.81
CA TYR A 160 -2.03 -8.34 5.63
C TYR A 160 -2.95 -9.54 5.38
N LEU A 161 -2.47 -10.72 5.77
CA LEU A 161 -3.20 -11.97 5.58
C LEU A 161 -3.99 -12.36 6.82
N LYS A 162 -5.14 -12.99 6.59
CA LYS A 162 -6.00 -13.63 7.58
C LYS A 162 -6.49 -14.98 7.05
N ASP A 163 -6.99 -15.80 7.97
CA ASP A 163 -7.58 -17.11 7.73
C ASP A 163 -6.63 -18.07 7.02
N ASP A 164 -5.41 -18.18 7.55
CA ASP A 164 -4.32 -19.02 7.03
C ASP A 164 -3.96 -18.65 5.58
N GLY A 165 -3.81 -17.34 5.34
CA GLY A 165 -3.46 -16.82 4.02
C GLY A 165 -4.57 -16.87 2.98
N ARG A 166 -5.81 -17.22 3.35
CA ARG A 166 -6.95 -17.28 2.40
C ARG A 166 -7.59 -15.93 2.15
N GLN A 167 -7.35 -14.95 3.01
CA GLN A 167 -7.88 -13.60 2.87
C GLN A 167 -6.77 -12.56 2.95
N MET A 168 -6.66 -11.73 1.92
CA MET A 168 -5.86 -10.50 1.99
C MET A 168 -6.74 -9.35 2.44
N ILE A 169 -6.50 -8.86 3.65
CA ILE A 169 -7.15 -7.68 4.20
C ILE A 169 -6.42 -6.44 3.70
N LEU A 170 -7.18 -5.45 3.21
CA LEU A 170 -6.68 -4.13 2.85
C LEU A 170 -7.37 -3.08 3.74
N ARG A 171 -6.62 -2.58 4.73
CA ARG A 171 -7.05 -1.45 5.57
C ARG A 171 -6.54 -0.16 4.95
N ARG A 172 -7.42 0.83 4.77
CA ARG A 172 -7.06 2.15 4.24
C ARG A 172 -7.40 3.23 5.25
N SER A 173 -6.48 4.17 5.41
CA SER A 173 -6.66 5.36 6.25
C SER A 173 -6.31 6.59 5.42
N PHE A 174 -7.02 7.68 5.67
CA PHE A 174 -6.75 8.97 5.02
C PHE A 174 -6.78 10.05 6.08
N TRP A 175 -5.75 10.88 6.11
CA TRP A 175 -5.64 12.05 6.98
C TRP A 175 -5.58 13.29 6.10
N SER A 176 -6.60 14.14 6.16
CA SER A 176 -6.65 15.38 5.39
C SER A 176 -5.63 16.38 5.92
N GLU A 177 -5.13 17.27 5.06
CA GLU A 177 -4.39 18.45 5.53
C GLU A 177 -5.25 19.22 6.54
N GLY A 178 -4.67 19.56 7.71
CA GLY A 178 -5.38 20.25 8.80
C GLY A 178 -6.16 19.38 9.79
N SER A 179 -6.16 18.05 9.65
CA SER A 179 -6.77 17.14 10.64
C SER A 179 -5.86 16.79 11.83
N GLY A 180 -4.70 17.46 11.92
CA GLY A 180 -3.77 17.37 13.04
C GLY A 180 -3.78 18.65 13.87
N GLU A 181 -4.84 18.83 14.65
CA GLU A 181 -4.81 19.56 15.92
C GLU A 181 -5.30 18.63 17.04
#